data_AF-A0A7L0LLQ2-F1
#
_entry.id   AF-A0A7L0LLQ2-F1
#
_cell.length_a   1.000
_cell.length_b   1.000
_cell.length_c   1.000
_cell.angle_alpha   90.00
_cell.angle_beta   90.00
_cell.angle_gamma   90.00
#
_symmetry.space_group_name_H-M   'P 1'
#
loop_
_entity.id
_entity.type
_entity.pdbx_description
1 polymer ?
#
loop_
_entity_poly.entity_id
_entity_poly.type
_entity_poly.pdbx_seq_one_letter_code
_entity_poly.pdbx_strand_id
1 'polypeptide(L)'
;DNGTWTQLWLVSDYHEHGSLFDYLNRYTVTVEGMIKLALSTASGLAHLHMEIVGTQGKPAIAHRDLKSKNILVKKNGTCCIADLGLAVRHDSATDTIDIAPNHRVGTKR
;
A
#
# COMPACT_ATOMS: atom_id res chain seq x y z
N ASP A 1 -38.51 12.00 -2.78
CA ASP A 1 -37.64 10.92 -3.29
C ASP A 1 -36.45 10.68 -2.39
N ASN A 2 -36.61 9.83 -1.37
CA ASN A 2 -35.51 9.41 -0.49
C ASN A 2 -34.77 8.23 -1.12
N GLY A 3 -34.10 8.49 -2.25
CA GLY A 3 -33.34 7.48 -2.99
C GLY A 3 -32.40 6.70 -2.07
N THR A 4 -32.56 5.37 -2.07
CA THR A 4 -31.70 4.43 -1.36
C THR A 4 -30.35 4.39 -2.05
N TRP A 5 -29.41 5.23 -1.63
CA TRP A 5 -28.03 5.16 -2.11
C TRP A 5 -27.35 3.91 -1.55
N THR A 6 -26.94 2.98 -2.41
CA THR A 6 -26.14 1.81 -2.01
C THR A 6 -24.72 2.26 -1.68
N GLN A 7 -24.25 1.93 -0.48
CA GLN A 7 -22.88 2.19 -0.06
C GLN A 7 -22.01 0.95 -0.28
N LEU A 8 -20.80 1.15 -0.82
CA LEU A 8 -19.78 0.13 -0.94
C LEU A 8 -18.69 0.39 0.10
N TRP A 9 -18.50 -0.55 1.02
CA TRP A 9 -17.58 -0.41 2.14
C TRP A 9 -16.35 -1.28 1.93
N LEU A 10 -15.18 -0.75 2.28
CA LEU A 10 -13.94 -1.49 2.45
C LEU A 10 -13.55 -1.37 3.92
N VAL A 11 -13.40 -2.51 4.60
CA VAL A 11 -13.04 -2.56 6.02
C VAL A 11 -11.61 -3.10 6.14
N SER A 12 -10.76 -2.39 6.87
CA SER A 12 -9.36 -2.76 7.10
C SER A 12 -8.95 -2.49 8.55
N ASP A 13 -7.79 -3.00 8.96
CA ASP A 13 -7.22 -2.71 10.27
C ASP A 13 -7.05 -1.21 10.51
N TYR A 14 -7.32 -0.78 11.75
CA TYR A 14 -7.06 0.58 12.21
C TYR A 14 -5.66 0.69 12.83
N HIS A 15 -4.93 1.73 12.46
CA HIS A 15 -3.61 2.04 13.01
C HIS A 15 -3.60 3.46 13.59
N GLU A 16 -3.51 3.54 14.92
CA GLU A 16 -3.68 4.78 15.70
C GLU A 16 -2.65 5.88 15.38
N HIS A 17 -1.45 5.49 14.94
CA HIS A 17 -0.41 6.44 14.54
C HIS A 17 -0.65 7.06 13.17
N GLY A 18 -1.63 6.56 12.41
CA GLY A 18 -1.98 7.09 11.10
C GLY A 18 -0.88 6.88 10.06
N SER A 19 -0.77 7.83 9.14
CA SER A 19 0.22 7.74 8.05
C SER A 19 1.64 8.03 8.53
N LEU A 20 2.64 7.52 7.81
CA LEU A 20 4.05 7.86 8.03
C LEU A 20 4.28 9.37 7.86
N PHE A 21 3.53 10.02 6.98
CA PHE A 21 3.51 11.48 6.88
C PHE A 21 3.09 12.13 8.19
N ASP A 22 1.98 11.71 8.79
CA ASP A 22 1.50 12.27 10.06
C ASP A 22 2.47 11.98 11.21
N TYR A 23 3.01 10.75 11.24
CA TYR A 23 3.95 10.31 12.25
C TYR A 23 5.23 11.16 12.25
N LEU A 24 5.83 11.38 11.09
CA LEU A 24 7.08 12.14 10.96
C LEU A 24 6.88 13.66 11.18
N ASN A 25 5.66 14.19 11.01
CA ASN A 25 5.35 15.57 11.38
C ASN A 25 5.18 15.75 12.90
N ARG A 26 4.86 14.70 13.64
CA ARG A 26 4.63 14.75 15.10
C ARG A 26 5.85 14.35 15.92
N TYR A 27 6.67 13.45 15.40
CA TYR A 27 7.75 12.82 16.16
C TYR A 27 9.08 12.88 15.42
N THR A 28 10.16 13.08 16.17
CA THR A 28 11.50 12.72 15.72
C THR A 28 11.76 11.24 15.99
N VAL A 29 12.67 10.63 15.24
CA VAL A 29 12.98 9.19 15.36
C VAL A 29 14.45 8.97 15.72
N THR A 30 14.71 7.96 16.54
CA THR A 30 16.06 7.46 16.79
C THR A 30 16.58 6.73 15.55
N VAL A 31 17.89 6.45 15.51
CA VAL A 31 18.49 5.64 14.43
C VAL A 31 17.80 4.27 14.33
N GLU A 32 17.54 3.61 15.45
CA GLU A 32 16.82 2.32 15.47
C GLU A 32 15.39 2.47 14.92
N GLY A 33 14.67 3.52 15.33
CA GLY A 33 13.32 3.79 14.83
C GLY A 33 13.30 4.05 13.34
N MET A 34 14.25 4.83 12.83
CA MET A 34 14.43 5.08 11.40
C MET A 34 14.65 3.77 10.62
N ILE A 35 15.54 2.90 11.11
CA ILE A 35 15.81 1.59 10.49
C ILE A 35 14.54 0.73 10.50
N LYS A 36 13.79 0.69 11.61
CA LYS A 36 12.53 -0.05 11.70
C LYS A 36 11.50 0.41 10.67
N LEU A 37 11.28 1.72 10.54
CA LEU A 37 10.33 2.29 9.57
C LEU A 37 10.75 2.00 8.13
N ALA A 38 12.03 2.21 7.80
CA ALA A 38 12.55 1.98 6.46
C ALA A 38 12.53 0.50 6.08
N LEU A 39 13.03 -0.38 6.96
CA LEU A 39 13.10 -1.82 6.72
C LEU A 39 11.71 -2.42 6.51
N SER A 40 10.76 -2.12 7.41
CA SER A 40 9.41 -2.67 7.30
C SER A 40 8.66 -2.17 6.05
N THR A 41 8.87 -0.91 5.65
CA THR A 41 8.34 -0.38 4.39
C THR A 41 8.95 -1.12 3.19
N ALA A 42 10.28 -1.29 3.18
CA ALA A 42 10.99 -1.98 2.10
C ALA A 42 10.58 -3.47 2.01
N SER A 43 10.41 -4.15 3.14
CA SER A 43 9.89 -5.52 3.19
C SER A 43 8.48 -5.63 2.61
N GLY A 44 7.60 -4.69 2.93
CA GLY A 44 6.26 -4.63 2.34
C GLY A 44 6.29 -4.44 0.83
N LEU A 45 7.16 -3.54 0.34
CA LEU A 45 7.30 -3.27 -1.09
C LEU A 45 7.92 -4.46 -1.84
N ALA A 46 8.96 -5.08 -1.26
CA ALA A 46 9.57 -6.29 -1.79
C ALA A 46 8.55 -7.43 -1.89
N HIS A 47 7.69 -7.59 -0.88
CA HIS A 47 6.61 -8.58 -0.92
C HIS A 47 5.57 -8.27 -2.01
N LEU A 48 5.19 -7.00 -2.20
CA LEU A 48 4.30 -6.61 -3.30
C LEU A 48 4.90 -6.95 -4.66
N HIS A 49 6.18 -6.63 -4.88
CA HIS A 49 6.87 -6.86 -6.15
C HIS A 49 7.20 -8.33 -6.42
N MET A 50 7.33 -9.15 -5.38
CA MET A 50 7.67 -10.57 -5.51
C MET A 50 6.51 -11.37 -6.09
N GLU A 51 6.74 -12.04 -7.20
CA GLU A 51 5.86 -13.11 -7.68
C GLU A 51 6.05 -14.37 -6.82
N ILE A 52 4.95 -15.01 -6.43
CA ILE A 52 4.95 -16.29 -5.71
C ILE A 52 4.29 -17.32 -6.62
N VAL A 53 5.04 -18.35 -6.99
CA VAL A 53 4.56 -19.44 -7.87
C VAL A 53 3.90 -20.54 -7.04
N GLY A 54 2.81 -21.12 -7.52
CA GLY A 54 2.12 -22.25 -6.89
C GLY A 54 0.62 -22.25 -7.15
N THR A 55 -0.09 -23.23 -6.60
CA THR A 55 -1.56 -23.34 -6.70
C THR A 55 -2.30 -22.15 -6.07
N GLN A 56 -1.68 -21.49 -5.09
CA GLN A 56 -2.13 -20.23 -4.48
C GLN A 56 -1.08 -19.14 -4.76
N GLY A 57 -0.69 -19.03 -6.03
CA GLY A 57 0.30 -18.05 -6.47
C GLY A 57 -0.16 -16.60 -6.24
N LYS A 58 0.81 -15.70 -6.14
CA LYS A 58 0.62 -14.26 -6.04
C LYS A 58 1.33 -13.60 -7.22
N PRO A 59 0.64 -12.82 -8.07
CA PRO A 59 1.31 -12.07 -9.12
C PRO A 59 2.23 -11.00 -8.53
N ALA A 60 3.23 -10.54 -9.29
CA ALA A 60 3.94 -9.31 -8.95
C ALA A 60 2.97 -8.12 -9.03
N ILE A 61 3.03 -7.22 -8.04
CA ILE A 61 2.11 -6.08 -7.90
C ILE A 61 2.91 -4.79 -7.81
N ALA A 62 2.66 -3.84 -8.70
CA ALA A 62 3.23 -2.50 -8.60
C ALA A 62 2.22 -1.51 -7.98
N HIS A 63 2.64 -0.81 -6.92
CA HIS A 63 1.76 0.07 -6.13
C HIS A 63 1.25 1.31 -6.89
N ARG A 64 2.11 1.93 -7.71
CA ARG A 64 1.86 3.15 -8.52
C ARG A 64 1.54 4.46 -7.80
N ASP A 65 1.12 4.45 -6.53
CA ASP A 65 0.95 5.67 -5.72
C ASP A 65 1.68 5.60 -4.36
N LEU A 66 2.94 5.13 -4.37
CA LEU A 66 3.73 5.00 -3.14
C LEU A 66 4.24 6.37 -2.67
N LYS A 67 3.84 6.76 -1.46
CA LYS A 67 4.16 8.02 -0.78
C LYS A 67 3.96 7.87 0.72
N SER A 68 4.53 8.75 1.54
CA SER A 68 4.42 8.68 3.01
C SER A 68 2.99 8.75 3.55
N LYS A 69 2.05 9.35 2.80
CA LYS A 69 0.61 9.35 3.15
C LYS A 69 -0.06 7.99 2.96
N ASN A 70 0.49 7.12 2.10
CA ASN A 70 -0.03 5.79 1.79
C ASN A 70 0.77 4.68 2.49
N ILE A 71 1.54 5.03 3.52
CA ILE A 71 2.21 4.09 4.41
C ILE A 71 1.68 4.38 5.81
N LEU A 72 1.23 3.36 6.53
CA LEU A 72 0.72 3.49 7.90
C LEU A 72 1.77 3.02 8.90
N VAL A 73 1.81 3.65 10.07
CA VAL A 73 2.68 3.25 11.19
C VAL A 73 1.84 2.44 12.19
N LYS A 74 2.29 1.22 12.49
CA LYS A 74 1.67 0.32 13.47
C LYS A 74 2.11 0.68 14.88
N LYS A 75 1.34 0.22 15.88
CA LYS A 75 1.62 0.43 17.32
C LYS A 75 3.02 -0.02 17.76
N ASN A 76 3.61 -1.01 17.09
CA ASN A 76 4.96 -1.51 17.39
C ASN A 76 6.08 -0.72 16.69
N GLY A 77 5.78 0.40 16.02
CA GLY A 77 6.76 1.23 15.32
C GLY A 77 7.22 0.69 13.96
N THR A 78 6.52 -0.31 13.40
CA THR A 78 6.75 -0.81 12.03
C THR A 78 5.72 -0.26 11.05
N CYS A 79 6.00 -0.32 9.75
CA CYS A 79 5.13 0.17 8.69
C CYS A 79 4.33 -0.94 8.01
N CYS A 80 3.17 -0.58 7.44
CA CYS A 80 2.51 -1.32 6.37
C CYS A 80 2.12 -0.35 5.24
N ILE A 81 2.11 -0.87 4.01
CA ILE A 81 1.70 -0.11 2.83
C ILE A 81 0.18 -0.18 2.70
N ALA A 82 -0.47 0.94 2.41
CA ALA A 82 -1.91 1.10 2.28
C ALA A 82 -2.29 1.75 0.94
N ASP A 83 -3.58 1.82 0.65
CA ASP A 83 -4.13 2.42 -0.59
C ASP A 83 -3.61 1.78 -1.89
N LEU A 84 -3.96 0.51 -2.06
CA LEU A 84 -3.65 -0.29 -3.25
C LEU A 84 -4.65 -0.07 -4.40
N GLY A 85 -5.51 0.96 -4.34
CA GLY A 85 -6.59 1.16 -5.30
C GLY A 85 -6.14 1.49 -6.73
N LEU A 86 -4.87 1.87 -6.90
CA LEU A 86 -4.24 2.15 -8.21
C LEU A 86 -3.20 1.10 -8.63
N ALA A 87 -3.04 0.03 -7.84
CA ALA A 87 -2.06 -1.00 -8.09
C ALA A 87 -2.37 -1.76 -9.38
N VAL A 88 -1.33 -2.29 -10.01
CA VAL A 88 -1.42 -3.15 -11.21
C VAL A 88 -0.75 -4.48 -10.94
N ARG A 89 -1.23 -5.53 -11.59
CA ARG A 89 -0.72 -6.89 -11.44
C ARG A 89 -0.04 -7.31 -12.74
N HIS A 90 1.09 -7.98 -12.64
CA HIS A 90 1.76 -8.60 -13.79
C HIS A 90 1.29 -10.03 -13.95
N ASP A 91 0.94 -10.41 -15.18
CA ASP A 91 0.74 -11.79 -15.59
C ASP A 91 2.02 -12.27 -16.29
N SER A 92 2.78 -13.09 -15.58
CA SER A 92 4.06 -13.62 -16.05
C SER A 92 3.94 -14.63 -17.20
N ALA A 93 2.77 -15.26 -17.38
CA ALA A 93 2.56 -16.23 -18.45
C ALA A 93 2.38 -15.56 -19.82
N THR A 94 1.75 -14.38 -19.84
CA THR A 94 1.51 -13.61 -21.06
C THR A 94 2.43 -12.41 -21.21
N ASP A 95 3.26 -12.14 -20.19
CA ASP A 95 4.06 -10.92 -20.03
C ASP A 95 3.24 -9.64 -20.19
N THR A 96 2.03 -9.63 -19.63
CA THR A 96 1.12 -8.48 -19.69
C THR A 96 0.88 -7.88 -18.32
N ILE A 97 0.42 -6.63 -18.30
CA ILE A 97 0.02 -5.95 -17.07
C ILE A 97 -1.51 -5.86 -17.09
N ASP A 98 -2.13 -6.41 -16.06
CA ASP A 98 -3.56 -6.24 -15.79
C ASP A 98 -3.79 -4.81 -15.27
N ILE A 99 -4.17 -3.94 -16.20
CA ILE A 99 -4.52 -2.54 -15.95
C ILE A 99 -6.04 -2.46 -16.07
N ALA A 100 -6.71 -2.14 -14.96
CA ALA A 100 -8.12 -1.80 -15.01
C ALA A 100 -8.34 -0.67 -16.02
N PRO A 101 -9.44 -0.64 -16.81
CA PRO A 101 -9.69 0.33 -17.89
C PRO A 101 -9.91 1.79 -17.40
N ASN A 102 -9.44 2.12 -16.21
CA ASN A 102 -9.62 3.38 -15.53
C ASN A 102 -8.40 4.29 -15.78
N HIS A 103 -8.65 5.52 -16.26
CA HIS A 103 -7.61 6.52 -16.55
C HIS A 103 -6.97 7.15 -15.30
N ARG A 104 -7.31 6.66 -14.10
CA ARG A 104 -6.76 7.19 -12.84
C ARG A 104 -5.28 6.82 -12.75
N VAL A 105 -4.44 7.84 -12.72
CA VAL A 105 -3.01 7.75 -12.45
C VAL A 105 -2.72 8.30 -11.05
N GLY A 106 -1.55 7.98 -10.51
CA GLY A 106 -1.14 8.40 -9.16
C GLY A 106 -1.15 9.91 -8.96
N THR A 107 -0.76 10.34 -7.77
CA THR A 107 -0.81 11.76 -7.37
C THR A 107 0.04 12.63 -8.32
N LYS A 108 -0.53 13.73 -8.83
CA LYS A 108 0.25 14.77 -9.52
C LYS A 108 1.31 15.31 -8.56
N ARG A 109 2.58 15.30 -8.99
CA ARG A 109 3.71 15.86 -8.24
C ARG A 109 3.94 17.30 -8.62
#